data_AF-X1I5P4-F1
#
_entry.id   AF-X1I5P4-F1
#
_cell.length_a   1.000
_cell.length_b   1.000
_cell.length_c   1.000
_cell.angle_alpha   90.00
_cell.angle_beta   90.00
_cell.angle_gamma   90.00
#
_symmetry.space_group_name_H-M   'P 1'
#
loop_
_entity.id
_entity.type
_entity.pdbx_description
1 polymer ?
#
loop_
_entity_poly.entity_id
_entity_poly.type
_entity_poly.pdbx_seq_one_letter_code
_entity_poly.pdbx_strand_id
1 'polypeptide(L)'
;MLGENLPFSSHFENLTAAREWGFKIPGYIRKFENIQDLFAYIRDWDERRKGLPFNIDGIVIKVNSYDQQEQLGFTAKSPRWAIAYKFKSEQAVSRLLSIDFQVGRTGAVTPVSNLEPVLLAGTIVKRSSMVSGPGSHRY
;
A
#
# COMPACT_ATOMS: atom_id res chain seq x y z
N MET A 1 -17.51 -3.29 -9.26
CA MET A 1 -18.60 -4.20 -9.69
C MET A 1 -18.00 -5.59 -9.77
N LEU A 2 -18.44 -6.52 -8.91
CA LEU A 2 -18.20 -7.95 -9.13
C LEU A 2 -19.08 -8.37 -10.33
N GLY A 3 -18.70 -9.39 -11.09
CA GLY A 3 -19.58 -9.91 -12.14
C GLY A 3 -20.89 -10.39 -11.53
N GLU A 4 -22.03 -10.11 -12.16
CA GLU A 4 -23.35 -10.42 -11.59
C GLU A 4 -23.56 -11.93 -11.37
N ASN A 5 -22.82 -12.78 -12.09
CA ASN A 5 -22.83 -14.23 -11.94
C ASN A 5 -21.40 -14.76 -11.82
N LEU A 6 -20.90 -14.85 -10.59
CA LEU A 6 -19.62 -15.52 -10.32
C LEU A 6 -19.86 -17.04 -10.17
N PRO A 7 -19.01 -17.89 -10.77
CA PRO A 7 -19.15 -19.35 -10.67
C PRO A 7 -18.93 -19.90 -9.25
N PHE A 8 -18.30 -19.14 -8.35
CA PHE A 8 -18.05 -19.56 -6.96
C PHE A 8 -18.37 -18.45 -5.96
N SER A 9 -18.63 -18.85 -4.71
CA SER A 9 -18.98 -17.94 -3.60
C SER A 9 -17.76 -17.34 -2.88
N SER A 10 -16.54 -17.71 -3.28
CA SER A 10 -15.31 -17.18 -2.70
C SER A 10 -14.36 -16.53 -3.71
N HIS A 11 -13.63 -15.52 -3.25
CA HIS A 11 -12.68 -14.78 -4.08
C HIS A 11 -11.54 -15.68 -4.58
N PHE A 12 -11.00 -16.53 -3.70
CA PHE A 12 -9.88 -17.42 -4.03
C PHE A 12 -10.25 -18.48 -5.07
N GLU A 13 -11.46 -19.05 -4.99
CA GLU A 13 -11.92 -20.05 -5.97
C GLU A 13 -12.12 -19.41 -7.34
N ASN A 14 -12.72 -18.22 -7.42
CA ASN A 14 -12.85 -17.50 -8.68
C ASN A 14 -11.50 -17.16 -9.31
N LEU A 15 -10.50 -16.79 -8.50
CA LEU A 15 -9.14 -16.58 -8.99
C LEU A 15 -8.50 -17.89 -9.48
N THR A 16 -8.81 -19.01 -8.85
CA THR A 16 -8.31 -20.32 -9.26
C THR A 16 -8.93 -20.75 -10.60
N ALA A 17 -10.24 -20.62 -10.74
CA ALA A 17 -10.94 -20.89 -11.99
C ALA A 17 -10.49 -19.96 -13.13
N ALA A 18 -10.30 -18.66 -12.84
CA ALA A 18 -9.74 -17.74 -13.83
C ALA A 18 -8.35 -18.19 -14.31
N ARG A 19 -7.51 -18.72 -13.41
CA ARG A 19 -6.22 -19.30 -13.80
C ARG A 19 -6.39 -20.50 -14.74
N GLU A 20 -7.33 -21.40 -14.45
CA GLU A 20 -7.64 -22.56 -15.29
C GLU A 20 -8.15 -22.16 -16.67
N TRP A 21 -8.88 -21.04 -16.76
CA TRP A 21 -9.34 -20.45 -18.03
C TRP A 21 -8.25 -19.70 -18.80
N GLY A 22 -7.01 -19.66 -18.30
CA GLY A 22 -5.87 -19.05 -18.98
C GLY A 22 -5.56 -17.61 -18.59
N PHE A 23 -6.25 -17.04 -17.60
CA PHE A 23 -5.86 -15.73 -17.07
C PHE A 23 -4.55 -15.81 -16.28
N LYS A 24 -3.72 -14.76 -16.41
CA LYS A 24 -2.46 -14.64 -15.66
C LYS A 24 -2.74 -14.27 -14.21
N ILE A 25 -2.99 -15.27 -13.38
CA ILE A 25 -3.18 -15.09 -11.94
C ILE A 25 -1.87 -15.36 -11.19
N PRO A 26 -1.40 -14.42 -10.37
CA PRO A 26 -0.12 -14.59 -9.69
C PRO A 26 -0.06 -15.82 -8.77
N GLY A 27 1.12 -16.45 -8.69
CA GLY A 27 1.35 -17.66 -7.86
C GLY A 27 1.50 -17.39 -6.35
N TYR A 28 1.47 -16.13 -5.94
CA TYR A 28 1.67 -15.68 -4.56
C TYR A 28 0.36 -15.29 -3.84
N ILE A 29 -0.78 -15.76 -4.34
CA ILE A 29 -2.06 -15.60 -3.66
C ILE A 29 -2.26 -16.80 -2.73
N ARG A 30 -2.61 -16.54 -1.46
CA ARG A 30 -2.81 -17.57 -0.45
C ARG A 30 -4.03 -17.26 0.41
N LYS A 31 -4.77 -18.30 0.79
CA LYS A 31 -5.87 -18.26 1.77
C LYS A 31 -5.31 -18.54 3.18
N PHE A 32 -5.82 -17.85 4.17
CA PHE A 32 -5.45 -18.01 5.58
C PHE A 32 -6.70 -18.20 6.43
N GLU A 33 -6.63 -19.07 7.43
CA GLU A 33 -7.72 -19.32 8.39
C GLU A 33 -7.51 -18.60 9.71
N ASN A 34 -6.29 -18.16 10.00
CA ASN A 34 -5.94 -17.40 11.19
C ASN A 34 -5.05 -16.19 10.86
N ILE A 35 -5.06 -15.21 11.76
CA ILE A 35 -4.36 -13.94 11.57
C ILE A 35 -2.85 -14.05 11.79
N GLN A 36 -2.41 -15.02 12.58
CA GLN A 36 -1.00 -15.26 12.90
C GLN A 36 -0.23 -15.69 11.66
N ASP A 37 -0.79 -16.63 10.89
CA ASP A 37 -0.22 -17.12 9.62
C ASP A 37 -0.22 -16.02 8.57
N LEU A 38 -1.26 -15.18 8.54
CA LEU A 38 -1.31 -14.01 7.66
C LEU A 38 -0.16 -13.04 7.99
N PHE A 39 0.07 -12.71 9.26
CA PHE A 39 1.17 -11.83 9.64
C PHE A 39 2.54 -12.48 9.40
N ALA A 40 2.67 -13.79 9.59
CA ALA A 40 3.90 -14.51 9.24
C ALA A 40 4.18 -14.41 7.74
N TYR A 41 3.16 -14.57 6.91
CA TYR A 41 3.25 -14.39 5.46
C TYR A 41 3.65 -12.97 5.07
N ILE A 42 3.06 -11.95 5.70
CA ILE A 42 3.40 -10.55 5.43
C ILE A 42 4.88 -10.28 5.74
N ARG A 43 5.40 -10.78 6.87
CA ARG A 43 6.81 -10.60 7.24
C ARG A 43 7.75 -11.27 6.25
N ASP A 44 7.45 -12.51 5.87
CA ASP A 44 8.22 -13.26 4.87
C ASP A 44 8.26 -12.53 3.51
N TRP A 45 7.16 -11.90 3.11
CA TRP A 45 7.08 -11.14 1.86
C TRP A 45 7.78 -9.77 1.88
N ASP A 46 8.03 -9.17 3.04
CA ASP A 46 8.81 -7.94 3.12
C ASP A 46 10.26 -8.14 2.61
N GLU A 47 10.78 -9.36 2.76
CA GLU A 47 12.08 -9.76 2.23
C GLU A 47 11.97 -10.33 0.81
N ARG A 48 11.07 -11.30 0.59
CA ARG A 48 10.95 -11.99 -0.72
C ARG A 48 10.59 -11.07 -1.88
N ARG A 49 9.89 -9.96 -1.62
CA ARG A 49 9.55 -8.98 -2.65
C ARG A 49 10.76 -8.45 -3.41
N LYS A 50 11.95 -8.42 -2.78
CA LYS A 50 13.20 -7.96 -3.42
C LYS A 50 13.66 -8.88 -4.56
N GLY A 51 13.20 -10.14 -4.59
CA GLY A 51 13.49 -11.09 -5.65
C GLY A 51 12.45 -11.12 -6.77
N LEU A 52 11.39 -10.32 -6.70
CA LEU A 52 10.38 -10.26 -7.76
C LEU A 52 10.94 -9.50 -8.98
N PRO A 53 10.51 -9.86 -10.20
CA PRO A 53 10.86 -9.11 -11.40
C PRO A 53 10.13 -7.76 -11.51
N PHE A 54 9.42 -7.34 -10.46
CA PHE A 54 8.67 -6.09 -10.37
C PHE A 54 8.59 -5.62 -8.92
N ASN A 55 8.34 -4.32 -8.74
CA ASN A 55 8.20 -3.72 -7.41
C ASN A 55 6.79 -3.89 -6.86
N ILE A 56 6.69 -4.21 -5.57
CA ILE A 56 5.45 -4.14 -4.79
C ILE A 56 5.68 -3.32 -3.52
N ASP A 57 4.66 -2.55 -3.14
CA ASP A 57 4.69 -1.67 -1.97
C ASP A 57 3.90 -2.22 -0.77
N GLY A 58 3.30 -3.40 -0.92
CA GLY A 58 2.50 -4.03 0.12
C GLY A 58 1.77 -5.29 -0.36
N ILE A 59 0.89 -5.79 0.52
CA ILE A 59 -0.02 -6.91 0.28
C ILE A 59 -1.45 -6.41 0.48
N VAL A 60 -2.37 -6.87 -0.38
CA VAL A 60 -3.80 -6.61 -0.18
C VAL A 60 -4.43 -7.79 0.55
N ILE A 61 -5.00 -7.53 1.72
CA ILE A 61 -5.72 -8.50 2.53
C ILE A 61 -7.20 -8.34 2.22
N LYS A 62 -7.91 -9.45 1.98
CA LYS A 62 -9.33 -9.46 1.62
C LYS A 62 -10.06 -10.54 2.40
N VAL A 63 -11.29 -10.24 2.82
CA VAL A 63 -12.24 -11.26 3.26
C VAL A 63 -12.59 -12.16 2.08
N ASN A 64 -12.53 -13.48 2.25
CA ASN A 64 -12.62 -14.41 1.12
C ASN A 64 -14.06 -14.68 0.65
N SER A 65 -15.04 -14.70 1.54
CA SER A 65 -16.46 -14.96 1.22
C SER A 65 -17.12 -13.73 0.61
N TYR A 66 -17.83 -13.89 -0.51
CA TYR A 66 -18.57 -12.79 -1.13
C TYR A 66 -19.78 -12.34 -0.31
N ASP A 67 -20.50 -13.26 0.33
CA ASP A 67 -21.61 -12.92 1.23
C ASP A 67 -21.13 -11.99 2.35
N GLN A 68 -19.95 -12.28 2.92
CA GLN A 68 -19.34 -11.41 3.93
C GLN A 68 -18.88 -10.07 3.34
N GLN A 69 -18.35 -10.05 2.11
CA GLN A 69 -18.00 -8.79 1.45
C GLN A 69 -19.22 -7.91 1.20
N GLU A 70 -20.34 -8.48 0.79
CA GLU A 70 -21.61 -7.78 0.57
C GLU A 70 -22.14 -7.20 1.88
N GLN A 71 -22.19 -8.02 2.94
CA GLN A 71 -22.59 -7.56 4.28
C GLN A 71 -21.70 -6.43 4.83
N LEU A 72 -20.39 -6.53 4.61
CA LEU A 72 -19.45 -5.49 5.04
C LEU A 72 -19.58 -4.22 4.22
N GLY A 73 -19.86 -4.32 2.92
CA GLY A 73 -20.11 -3.19 2.04
C GLY A 73 -18.90 -2.25 1.86
N PHE A 74 -19.20 -0.98 1.58
CA PHE A 74 -18.24 0.06 1.20
C PHE A 74 -18.40 1.32 2.04
N THR A 75 -17.32 2.08 2.16
CA THR A 75 -17.35 3.50 2.52
C THR A 75 -17.44 4.34 1.25
N ALA A 76 -17.52 5.67 1.37
CA ALA A 76 -17.49 6.58 0.22
C ALA A 76 -16.21 6.46 -0.64
N LYS A 77 -15.13 5.86 -0.11
CA LYS A 77 -13.82 5.82 -0.78
C LYS A 77 -13.23 4.42 -0.93
N SER A 78 -13.66 3.42 -0.15
CA SER A 78 -13.02 2.10 -0.11
C SER A 78 -13.94 0.99 0.39
N PRO A 79 -13.71 -0.27 -0.02
CA PRO A 79 -14.36 -1.44 0.58
C PRO A 79 -14.01 -1.59 2.07
N ARG A 80 -14.94 -2.09 2.88
CA ARG A 80 -14.69 -2.43 4.29
C ARG A 80 -14.05 -3.80 4.49
N TRP A 81 -14.14 -4.66 3.46
CA TRP A 81 -13.67 -6.05 3.47
C TRP A 81 -12.26 -6.24 2.89
N ALA A 82 -11.58 -5.16 2.48
CA ALA A 82 -10.22 -5.22 1.96
C ALA A 82 -9.35 -4.07 2.47
N ILE A 83 -8.08 -4.36 2.72
CA ILE A 83 -7.10 -3.37 3.15
C ILE A 83 -5.75 -3.62 2.45
N ALA A 84 -5.08 -2.53 2.06
CA ALA A 84 -3.70 -2.58 1.58
C ALA A 84 -2.74 -2.44 2.77
N TYR A 85 -2.06 -3.52 3.10
CA TYR A 85 -0.98 -3.53 4.10
C TYR A 85 0.33 -3.13 3.41
N LYS A 86 0.78 -1.90 3.61
CA LYS A 86 2.03 -1.40 3.04
C LYS A 86 3.24 -1.93 3.82
N PHE A 87 4.28 -2.33 3.09
CA PHE A 87 5.56 -2.65 3.72
C PHE A 87 6.18 -1.41 4.34
N LYS A 88 7.12 -1.60 5.28
CA LYS A 88 7.83 -0.47 5.87
C LYS A 88 8.54 0.29 4.76
N SER A 89 8.23 1.57 4.63
CA SER A 89 8.93 2.44 3.70
C SER A 89 10.41 2.47 4.05
N GLU A 90 11.26 2.47 3.03
CA GLU A 90 12.67 2.78 3.21
C GLU A 90 12.77 4.17 3.85
N GLN A 91 13.70 4.32 4.79
CA GLN A 91 13.94 5.58 5.49
C GLN A 91 15.40 5.94 5.28
N ALA A 92 15.65 7.22 5.01
CA ALA A 92 16.99 7.76 4.92
C ALA A 92 17.08 9.04 5.75
N VAL A 93 18.22 9.22 6.41
CA VAL A 93 18.54 10.44 7.14
C VAL A 93 19.37 11.32 6.22
N SER A 94 19.00 12.59 6.11
CA SER A 94 19.76 13.59 5.36
C SER A 94 19.83 14.90 6.14
N ARG A 95 20.84 15.70 5.84
CA ARG A 95 21.04 17.02 6.42
C ARG A 95 20.12 18.04 5.76
N LEU A 96 19.40 18.80 6.58
CA LEU A 96 18.67 19.98 6.14
C LEU A 96 19.66 21.09 5.75
N LEU A 97 19.56 21.59 4.53
CA LEU A 97 20.41 22.67 4.01
C LEU A 97 19.74 24.03 4.16
N SER A 98 18.47 24.13 3.78
CA SER A 98 17.68 25.36 3.90
C SER A 98 16.17 25.09 3.85
N ILE A 99 15.37 26.10 4.15
CA ILE A 99 13.91 26.07 4.01
C ILE A 99 13.48 27.22 3.10
N ASP A 100 12.79 26.89 2.00
CA ASP A 100 12.14 27.86 1.11
C ASP A 100 10.65 27.96 1.46
N PHE A 101 10.02 29.11 1.20
CA PHE A 101 8.58 29.31 1.38
C PHE A 101 7.91 29.56 0.04
N GLN A 102 6.97 28.70 -0.34
CA GLN A 102 6.22 28.80 -1.59
C GLN A 102 4.81 29.31 -1.35
N VAL A 103 4.37 30.30 -2.13
CA VAL A 103 3.01 30.83 -2.07
C VAL A 103 2.15 30.14 -3.12
N GLY A 104 1.14 29.40 -2.69
CA GLY A 104 0.17 28.74 -3.55
C GLY A 104 -0.85 29.72 -4.15
N ARG A 105 -1.61 29.25 -5.15
CA ARG A 105 -2.62 30.06 -5.86
C ARG A 105 -3.67 30.70 -4.93
N THR A 106 -3.94 30.06 -3.79
CA THR A 106 -4.90 30.53 -2.77
C THR A 106 -4.27 31.41 -1.69
N GLY A 107 -2.98 31.78 -1.82
CA GLY A 107 -2.23 32.53 -0.81
C GLY A 107 -1.63 31.66 0.31
N ALA A 108 -1.86 30.34 0.28
CA ALA A 108 -1.28 29.43 1.27
C ALA A 108 0.25 29.39 1.16
N VAL A 109 0.95 29.65 2.27
CA VAL A 109 2.41 29.59 2.35
C VAL A 109 2.84 28.18 2.78
N THR A 110 3.59 27.48 1.93
CA THR A 110 4.06 26.12 2.17
C THR A 110 5.58 26.10 2.36
N PRO A 111 6.09 25.68 3.53
CA PRO A 111 7.52 25.47 3.74
C PRO A 111 8.02 24.22 2.99
N VAL A 112 9.15 24.35 2.31
CA VAL A 112 9.82 23.31 1.55
C VAL A 112 11.26 23.16 2.05
N SER A 113 11.61 21.98 2.56
CA SER A 113 12.98 21.66 2.96
C SER A 113 13.84 21.36 1.74
N ASN A 114 15.02 21.97 1.66
CA ASN A 114 16.09 21.57 0.76
C ASN A 114 17.08 20.69 1.54
N LEU A 115 17.33 19.48 1.05
CA LEU A 115 18.10 18.45 1.71
C LEU A 115 19.38 18.16 0.94
N GLU A 116 20.42 17.71 1.65
CA GLU A 116 21.56 17.07 1.02
C GLU A 116 21.08 15.83 0.24
N PRO A 117 21.52 15.61 -1.01
CA PRO A 117 20.98 14.53 -1.84
C PRO A 117 21.11 13.17 -1.16
N VAL A 118 19.99 12.46 -1.01
CA VAL A 118 19.96 11.14 -0.37
C VAL A 118 19.19 10.14 -1.22
N LEU A 119 19.71 8.91 -1.34
CA LEU A 119 19.01 7.82 -2.00
C LEU A 119 17.90 7.29 -1.08
N LEU A 120 16.69 7.20 -1.59
CA LEU A 120 15.51 6.70 -0.88
C LEU A 120 14.60 5.99 -1.87
N ALA A 121 14.32 4.70 -1.66
CA ALA A 121 13.46 3.89 -2.53
C ALA A 121 13.84 3.97 -4.02
N GLY A 122 15.15 3.94 -4.31
CA GLY A 122 15.70 4.00 -5.67
C GLY A 122 15.63 5.38 -6.35
N THR A 123 15.19 6.42 -5.65
CA THR A 123 15.18 7.81 -6.13
C THR A 123 16.09 8.69 -5.29
N ILE A 124 16.73 9.70 -5.90
CA ILE A 124 17.48 10.70 -5.15
C ILE A 124 16.52 11.81 -4.71
N VAL A 125 16.32 11.93 -3.41
CA VAL A 125 15.52 12.99 -2.79
C VAL A 125 16.41 14.16 -2.41
N LYS A 126 16.02 15.37 -2.82
CA LYS A 126 16.67 16.64 -2.48
C LYS A 126 15.71 17.66 -1.86
N ARG A 127 14.41 17.40 -1.91
CA ARG A 127 13.36 18.30 -1.44
C ARG A 127 12.23 17.53 -0.78
N SER A 128 11.65 18.08 0.27
CA SER A 128 10.46 17.55 0.92
C SER A 128 9.54 18.68 1.39
N SER A 129 8.23 18.49 1.29
CA SER A 129 7.26 19.39 1.91
C SER A 129 7.23 19.19 3.42
N MET A 130 7.16 20.27 4.18
CA MET A 130 6.95 20.22 5.62
C MET A 130 5.45 20.46 5.88
N VAL A 131 4.79 19.53 6.57
CA VAL A 131 3.39 19.70 6.98
C VAL A 131 3.37 20.20 8.42
N SER A 132 2.75 21.35 8.66
CA SER A 132 2.49 21.85 10.02
C SER A 132 1.36 21.03 10.66
N GLY A 133 1.73 19.98 11.39
CA GLY A 133 0.86 19.35 12.38
C GLY A 133 1.14 19.91 13.79
N PRO A 134 0.20 19.80 14.75
CA PRO A 134 0.46 20.11 16.15
C PRO A 134 1.52 19.12 16.68
N GLY A 135 2.79 19.52 16.61
CA GLY A 135 3.93 18.64 16.92
C GLY A 135 5.28 19.10 16.37
N SER A 136 5.33 20.07 15.44
CA SER A 136 6.57 20.59 14.84
C SER A 136 7.41 21.50 15.75
N HIS A 137 7.20 21.45 17.06
CA HIS A 137 8.00 22.11 18.09
C HIS A 137 8.53 21.06 19.07
N ARG A 138 9.37 20.14 18.59
CA ARG A 138 10.27 19.40 19.46
C ARG A 138 11.64 19.34 18.80
N TYR A 139 12.45 20.31 19.22
CA TYR A 139 13.91 20.49 19.09
C TYR A 139 14.48 20.64 17.69
#